data_AF-A0A661UQL8-F1
#
_entry.id   AF-A0A661UQL8-F1
#
_cell.length_a   1.000
_cell.length_b   1.000
_cell.length_c   1.000
_cell.angle_alpha   90.00
_cell.angle_beta   90.00
_cell.angle_gamma   90.00
#
_symmetry.space_group_name_H-M   'P 1'
#
loop_
_entity.id
_entity.type
_entity.pdbx_description
1 polymer ?
#
loop_
_entity_poly.entity_id
_entity_poly.type
_entity_poly.pdbx_seq_one_letter_code
_entity_poly.pdbx_strand_id
1 'polypeptide(L)'
;GIDVQLRRRSSLVPNLVETVRGYAEHERGTFEEVTRARSMLEQAQQGGGPADQAVANNMLTGALRHLFAVAENYPQLQAAGNFRQLQTELSDIEEKIAFARQFYNSNVLSYNNRIQVVPAVFIAGMFGFTAEQFFQTDEDGRAEVSVDFSREPATPAGDASGGGSAADQSETSG
;
A
#
# COMPACT_ATOMS: atom_id res chain seq x y z
N GLY A 1 -12.02 -8.90 -8.14
CA GLY A 1 -10.57 -9.13 -8.23
C GLY A 1 -9.85 -7.81 -8.42
N ILE A 2 -8.55 -7.78 -8.15
CA ILE A 2 -7.71 -6.58 -8.28
C ILE A 2 -7.76 -6.00 -9.70
N ASP A 3 -7.70 -6.86 -10.73
CA ASP A 3 -7.74 -6.46 -12.15
C ASP A 3 -8.97 -5.62 -12.50
N VAL A 4 -10.14 -5.97 -11.95
CA VAL A 4 -11.39 -5.26 -12.22
C VAL A 4 -11.31 -3.82 -11.70
N GLN A 5 -10.72 -3.62 -10.52
CA GLN A 5 -10.58 -2.29 -9.94
C GLN A 5 -9.54 -1.46 -10.70
N LEU A 6 -8.44 -2.07 -11.12
CA LEU A 6 -7.43 -1.42 -11.97
C LEU A 6 -8.03 -0.97 -13.31
N ARG A 7 -8.85 -1.80 -13.96
CA ARG A 7 -9.54 -1.43 -15.21
C ARG A 7 -10.55 -0.31 -15.01
N ARG A 8 -11.32 -0.35 -13.92
CA ARG A 8 -12.27 0.73 -13.59
C ARG A 8 -11.52 2.04 -13.36
N ARG A 9 -10.42 2.00 -12.62
CA ARG A 9 -9.54 3.17 -12.38
C ARG A 9 -9.09 3.79 -13.70
N SER A 10 -8.46 3.01 -14.58
CA SER A 10 -7.94 3.52 -15.86
C SER A 10 -9.03 4.04 -16.80
N SER A 11 -10.25 3.48 -16.72
CA SER A 11 -11.40 3.92 -17.52
C SER A 11 -11.98 5.29 -17.11
N LEU A 12 -11.81 5.70 -15.84
CA LEU A 12 -12.33 6.98 -15.34
C LEU A 12 -11.37 8.15 -15.57
N VAL A 13 -10.07 7.87 -15.73
CA VAL A 13 -9.03 8.89 -15.88
C VAL A 13 -9.30 9.86 -17.04
N PRO A 14 -9.73 9.43 -18.25
CA PRO A 14 -10.01 10.37 -19.34
C PRO A 14 -11.10 11.39 -18.98
N ASN A 15 -12.18 10.95 -18.32
CA ASN A 15 -13.26 11.82 -17.89
C ASN A 15 -12.79 12.83 -16.83
N LEU A 16 -11.91 12.40 -15.92
CA LEU A 16 -11.30 13.30 -14.94
C LEU A 16 -10.43 14.35 -15.63
N VAL A 17 -9.53 13.92 -16.53
CA VAL A 17 -8.64 14.83 -17.26
C VAL A 17 -9.43 15.87 -18.05
N GLU A 18 -10.50 15.46 -18.74
CA GLU A 18 -11.36 16.39 -19.47
C GLU A 18 -12.06 17.39 -18.54
N THR A 19 -12.57 16.90 -17.40
CA THR A 19 -13.21 17.77 -16.40
C THR A 19 -12.24 18.81 -15.86
N VAL A 20 -11.01 18.43 -15.53
CA VAL A 20 -10.00 19.38 -15.02
C VAL A 20 -9.54 20.34 -16.12
N ARG A 21 -9.36 19.85 -17.35
CA ARG A 21 -8.93 20.66 -18.50
C ARG A 21 -9.87 21.82 -18.77
N GLY A 22 -11.19 21.64 -18.62
CA GLY A 22 -12.18 22.71 -18.79
C GLY A 22 -12.02 23.90 -17.84
N TYR A 23 -11.25 23.74 -16.74
CA TYR A 23 -10.99 24.82 -15.77
C TYR A 23 -9.51 25.21 -15.67
N ALA A 24 -8.59 24.33 -16.07
CA ALA A 24 -7.16 24.45 -15.84
C ALA A 24 -6.34 24.15 -17.12
N GLU A 25 -6.60 24.87 -18.21
CA GLU A 25 -6.00 24.61 -19.53
C GLU A 25 -4.46 24.71 -19.57
N HIS A 26 -3.86 25.47 -18.66
CA HIS A 26 -2.41 25.70 -18.59
C HIS A 26 -1.64 24.54 -17.95
N GLU A 27 -2.34 23.56 -17.34
CA GLU A 27 -1.76 22.44 -16.59
C GLU A 27 -1.37 21.24 -17.47
N ARG A 28 -0.79 21.52 -18.63
CA ARG A 28 -0.48 20.51 -19.66
C ARG A 28 0.43 19.39 -19.15
N GLY A 29 1.48 19.76 -18.40
CA GLY A 29 2.41 18.78 -17.84
C GLY A 29 1.72 17.77 -16.92
N THR A 30 0.79 18.25 -16.10
CA THR A 30 -0.02 17.42 -15.20
C THR A 30 -0.92 16.46 -15.99
N PHE A 31 -1.57 16.93 -17.06
CA PHE A 31 -2.40 16.06 -17.92
C PHE A 31 -1.58 15.00 -18.66
N GLU A 32 -0.38 15.35 -19.13
CA GLU A 32 0.53 14.41 -19.78
C GLU A 32 1.02 13.34 -18.80
N GLU A 33 1.37 13.72 -17.57
CA GLU A 33 1.78 12.80 -16.51
C GLU A 33 0.68 11.77 -16.22
N VAL A 34 -0.56 12.22 -16.00
CA VAL A 34 -1.71 11.36 -15.72
C VAL A 34 -2.03 10.45 -16.91
N THR A 35 -1.99 10.98 -18.12
CA THR A 35 -2.26 10.20 -19.34
C THR A 35 -1.19 9.12 -19.55
N ARG A 36 0.08 9.45 -19.31
CA ARG A 36 1.19 8.49 -19.38
C ARG A 36 1.04 7.40 -18.33
N ALA A 37 0.79 7.77 -17.07
CA ALA A 37 0.63 6.81 -15.99
C ALA A 37 -0.56 5.86 -16.22
N ARG A 38 -1.67 6.38 -16.77
CA ARG A 38 -2.81 5.56 -17.22
C ARG A 38 -2.38 4.56 -18.30
N SER A 39 -1.66 5.01 -19.32
CA SER A 39 -1.21 4.13 -20.42
C SER A 39 -0.28 3.04 -19.91
N MET A 40 0.62 3.36 -18.97
CA MET A 40 1.49 2.37 -18.32
C MET A 40 0.68 1.31 -17.57
N LEU A 41 -0.38 1.71 -16.85
CA LEU A 41 -1.26 0.76 -16.19
C LEU A 41 -1.98 -0.14 -17.21
N GLU A 42 -2.51 0.42 -18.29
CA GLU A 42 -3.18 -0.38 -19.34
C GLU A 42 -2.24 -1.39 -20.00
N GLN A 43 -0.98 -1.01 -20.23
CA GLN A 43 0.04 -1.90 -20.78
C GLN A 43 0.38 -3.04 -19.80
N ALA A 44 0.59 -2.71 -18.52
CA ALA A 44 0.85 -3.71 -17.48
C ALA A 44 -0.31 -4.70 -17.32
N GLN A 45 -1.56 -4.26 -17.52
CA GLN A 45 -2.74 -5.13 -17.49
C GLN A 45 -2.87 -6.08 -18.69
N GLN A 46 -2.21 -5.79 -19.81
CA GLN A 46 -2.30 -6.60 -21.03
C GLN A 46 -1.21 -7.66 -21.13
N GLY A 47 -0.02 -7.39 -20.56
CA GLY A 47 1.13 -8.29 -20.71
C GLY A 47 2.07 -8.37 -19.51
N GLY A 48 1.78 -7.68 -18.42
CA GLY A 48 2.59 -7.67 -17.20
C GLY A 48 2.06 -8.59 -16.11
N GLY A 49 2.95 -8.95 -15.18
CA GLY A 49 2.61 -9.71 -13.99
C GLY A 49 2.02 -8.86 -12.86
N PRO A 50 1.65 -9.46 -11.71
CA PRO A 50 1.14 -8.75 -10.54
C PRO A 50 2.05 -7.62 -10.05
N ALA A 51 3.37 -7.82 -10.09
CA ALA A 51 4.35 -6.80 -9.70
C ALA A 51 4.36 -5.60 -10.66
N ASP A 52 4.34 -5.84 -11.98
CA ASP A 52 4.30 -4.77 -13.00
C ASP A 52 3.03 -3.91 -12.85
N GLN A 53 1.90 -4.57 -12.59
CA GLN A 53 0.63 -3.89 -12.34
C GLN A 53 0.66 -3.08 -11.04
N ALA A 54 1.32 -3.57 -9.99
CA ALA A 54 1.51 -2.83 -8.75
C ALA A 54 2.32 -1.55 -8.96
N VAL A 55 3.43 -1.64 -9.69
CA VAL A 55 4.27 -0.50 -10.05
C VAL A 55 3.48 0.53 -10.85
N ALA A 56 2.81 0.11 -11.92
CA ALA A 56 2.05 1.01 -12.78
C ALA A 56 0.86 1.65 -12.05
N ASN A 57 0.19 0.91 -11.16
CA ASN A 57 -0.86 1.45 -10.30
C ASN A 57 -0.31 2.54 -9.36
N ASN A 58 0.83 2.30 -8.72
CA ASN A 58 1.45 3.28 -7.83
C ASN A 58 1.84 4.57 -8.58
N MET A 59 2.36 4.46 -9.80
CA MET A 59 2.62 5.62 -10.67
C MET A 59 1.34 6.42 -10.96
N LEU A 60 0.24 5.73 -11.29
CA LEU A 60 -1.05 6.40 -11.51
C LEU A 60 -1.59 7.04 -10.22
N THR A 61 -1.43 6.40 -9.07
CA THR A 61 -1.76 7.00 -7.77
C THR A 61 -0.97 8.29 -7.52
N GLY A 62 0.33 8.31 -7.82
CA GLY A 62 1.16 9.51 -7.73
C GLY A 62 0.65 10.64 -8.63
N ALA A 63 0.44 10.35 -9.91
CA ALA A 63 -0.03 11.33 -10.88
C ALA A 63 -1.42 11.90 -10.52
N LEU A 64 -2.34 11.05 -10.04
CA LEU A 64 -3.66 11.49 -9.59
C LEU A 64 -3.59 12.38 -8.35
N ARG A 65 -2.70 12.09 -7.38
CA ARG A 65 -2.47 12.99 -6.24
C ARG A 65 -1.97 14.35 -6.70
N HIS A 66 -1.03 14.40 -7.64
CA HIS A 66 -0.53 15.65 -8.20
C HIS A 66 -1.65 16.43 -8.91
N LEU A 67 -2.47 15.77 -9.72
CA LEU A 67 -3.63 16.38 -10.37
C LEU A 67 -4.63 16.96 -9.37
N PHE A 68 -4.92 16.25 -8.27
CA PHE A 68 -5.82 16.75 -7.23
C PHE A 68 -5.21 17.95 -6.49
N ALA A 69 -3.91 17.96 -6.21
CA ALA A 69 -3.24 19.11 -5.63
C ALA A 69 -3.28 20.34 -6.56
N VAL A 70 -3.12 20.14 -7.87
CA VAL A 70 -3.30 21.22 -8.86
C VAL A 70 -4.72 21.75 -8.84
N ALA A 71 -5.74 20.88 -8.74
CA ALA A 71 -7.14 21.28 -8.66
C ALA A 71 -7.46 22.14 -7.41
N GLU A 72 -6.64 22.09 -6.35
CA GLU A 72 -6.82 22.96 -5.18
C GLU A 72 -6.67 24.44 -5.52
N ASN A 73 -5.91 24.77 -6.58
CA ASN A 73 -5.74 26.15 -7.04
C ASN A 73 -6.95 26.69 -7.83
N TYR A 74 -7.96 25.86 -8.10
CA TYR A 74 -9.12 26.20 -8.93
C TYR A 74 -10.44 26.02 -8.15
N PRO A 75 -10.91 27.01 -7.38
CA PRO A 75 -12.12 26.89 -6.56
C PRO A 75 -13.39 26.51 -7.34
N GLN A 76 -13.51 26.98 -8.59
CA GLN A 76 -14.66 26.65 -9.45
C GLN A 76 -14.68 25.16 -9.83
N LEU A 77 -13.50 24.56 -10.05
CA LEU A 77 -13.36 23.13 -10.32
C LEU A 77 -13.71 22.29 -9.08
N GLN A 78 -13.25 22.71 -7.89
CA GLN A 78 -13.60 22.04 -6.63
C GLN A 78 -15.12 22.06 -6.37
N ALA A 79 -15.80 23.14 -6.75
CA ALA A 79 -17.24 23.25 -6.62
C ALA A 79 -18.01 22.35 -7.62
N ALA A 80 -17.39 21.98 -8.75
CA ALA A 80 -18.02 21.17 -9.78
C ALA A 80 -18.40 19.77 -9.26
N GLY A 81 -19.69 19.42 -9.35
CA GLY A 81 -20.20 18.15 -8.86
C GLY A 81 -19.57 16.92 -9.54
N ASN A 82 -19.38 16.99 -10.86
CA ASN A 82 -18.78 15.91 -11.65
C ASN A 82 -17.32 15.63 -11.22
N PHE A 83 -16.54 16.68 -10.93
CA PHE A 83 -15.17 16.53 -10.45
C PHE A 83 -15.13 15.83 -9.10
N ARG A 84 -15.94 16.29 -8.14
CA ARG A 84 -16.03 15.66 -6.81
C ARG A 84 -16.46 14.20 -6.89
N GLN A 85 -17.43 13.89 -7.75
CA GLN A 85 -17.87 12.51 -7.97
C GLN A 85 -16.72 11.62 -8.48
N LEU A 86 -15.98 12.08 -9.49
CA LEU A 86 -14.84 11.33 -10.04
C LEU A 86 -13.71 11.17 -9.02
N GLN A 87 -13.43 12.20 -8.24
CA GLN A 87 -12.46 12.16 -7.15
C GLN A 87 -12.85 11.11 -6.10
N THR A 88 -14.11 11.11 -5.65
CA THR A 88 -14.63 10.09 -4.71
C THR A 88 -14.55 8.70 -5.31
N GLU A 89 -15.00 8.49 -6.55
CA GLU A 89 -14.98 7.18 -7.18
C GLU A 89 -13.56 6.63 -7.32
N LEU A 90 -12.59 7.47 -7.70
CA LEU A 90 -11.18 7.08 -7.78
C LEU A 90 -10.56 6.79 -6.42
N SER A 91 -10.96 7.52 -5.37
CA SER A 91 -10.56 7.25 -4.00
C SER A 91 -11.09 5.90 -3.50
N ASP A 92 -12.38 5.64 -3.72
CA ASP A 92 -13.03 4.37 -3.37
C ASP A 92 -12.38 3.19 -4.10
N ILE A 93 -11.99 3.39 -5.36
CA ILE A 93 -11.28 2.38 -6.14
C ILE A 93 -9.89 2.13 -5.56
N GLU A 94 -9.16 3.17 -5.13
CA GLU A 94 -7.85 3.00 -4.49
C GLU A 94 -7.95 2.19 -3.20
N GLU A 95 -8.93 2.47 -2.35
CA GLU A 95 -9.16 1.71 -1.13
C GLU A 95 -9.46 0.24 -1.43
N LYS A 96 -10.30 -0.03 -2.44
CA LYS A 96 -10.60 -1.39 -2.89
C LYS A 96 -9.37 -2.10 -3.46
N ILE A 97 -8.49 -1.40 -4.17
CA ILE A 97 -7.22 -1.93 -4.67
C ILE A 97 -6.31 -2.28 -3.49
N ALA A 98 -6.19 -1.41 -2.49
CA ALA A 98 -5.38 -1.66 -1.30
C ALA A 98 -5.85 -2.90 -0.53
N PHE A 99 -7.16 -3.03 -0.30
CA PHE A 99 -7.75 -4.21 0.32
C PHE A 99 -7.51 -5.48 -0.54
N ALA A 100 -7.75 -5.40 -1.85
CA ALA A 100 -7.54 -6.52 -2.76
C ALA A 100 -6.07 -6.97 -2.82
N ARG A 101 -5.13 -6.02 -2.73
CA ARG A 101 -3.69 -6.27 -2.66
C ARG A 101 -3.35 -7.06 -1.40
N GLN A 102 -3.79 -6.59 -0.24
CA GLN A 102 -3.55 -7.29 1.03
C GLN A 102 -4.10 -8.72 0.99
N PHE A 103 -5.34 -8.88 0.50
CA PHE A 103 -5.95 -10.19 0.37
C PHE A 103 -5.19 -11.11 -0.61
N TYR A 104 -4.79 -10.60 -1.77
CA TYR A 104 -3.99 -11.36 -2.74
C TYR A 104 -2.65 -11.78 -2.16
N ASN A 105 -1.89 -10.85 -1.57
CA ASN A 105 -0.58 -11.13 -1.00
C ASN A 105 -0.67 -12.14 0.16
N SER A 106 -1.71 -12.04 1.00
CA SER A 106 -1.93 -13.02 2.08
C SER A 106 -2.14 -14.44 1.55
N ASN A 107 -2.88 -14.58 0.45
CA ASN A 107 -3.11 -15.87 -0.20
C ASN A 107 -1.85 -16.39 -0.89
N VAL A 108 -1.10 -15.52 -1.59
CA VAL A 108 0.18 -15.86 -2.21
C VAL A 108 1.19 -16.32 -1.15
N LEU A 109 1.28 -15.64 -0.02
CA LEU A 109 2.14 -16.04 1.10
C LEU A 109 1.77 -17.43 1.61
N SER A 110 0.48 -17.66 1.89
CA SER A 110 -0.02 -18.96 2.36
C SER A 110 0.26 -20.08 1.36
N TYR A 111 0.03 -19.82 0.07
CA TYR A 111 0.30 -20.76 -1.02
C TYR A 111 1.81 -21.06 -1.15
N ASN A 112 2.65 -20.02 -1.23
CA ASN A 112 4.10 -20.15 -1.35
C ASN A 112 4.71 -20.91 -0.17
N ASN A 113 4.22 -20.66 1.05
CA ASN A 113 4.65 -21.41 2.23
C ASN A 113 4.22 -22.89 2.15
N ARG A 114 2.98 -23.16 1.73
CA ARG A 114 2.46 -24.54 1.64
C ARG A 114 3.25 -25.40 0.67
N ILE A 115 3.63 -24.88 -0.50
CA ILE A 115 4.38 -25.65 -1.50
C ILE A 115 5.85 -25.91 -1.09
N GLN A 116 6.33 -25.27 -0.02
CA GLN A 116 7.69 -25.43 0.50
C GLN A 116 7.78 -26.37 1.72
N VAL A 117 6.64 -26.81 2.27
CA VAL A 117 6.59 -27.65 3.49
C VAL A 117 6.39 -29.13 3.14
N VAL A 118 7.00 -30.03 3.91
CA VAL A 118 6.80 -31.49 3.77
C VAL A 118 5.41 -31.90 4.27
N PRO A 119 4.66 -32.78 3.56
CA PRO A 119 5.03 -33.50 2.34
C PRO A 119 4.70 -32.76 1.02
N ALA A 120 4.07 -31.59 1.08
CA ALA A 120 3.59 -30.85 -0.09
C ALA A 120 4.69 -30.48 -1.09
N VAL A 121 5.93 -30.24 -0.65
CA VAL A 121 7.08 -29.95 -1.55
C VAL A 121 7.33 -31.03 -2.60
N PHE A 122 7.11 -32.31 -2.26
CA PHE A 122 7.28 -33.42 -3.20
C PHE A 122 6.17 -33.45 -4.26
N ILE A 123 4.93 -33.21 -3.82
CA ILE A 123 3.76 -33.12 -4.70
C ILE A 123 3.90 -31.88 -5.60
N ALA A 124 4.35 -30.76 -5.05
CA ALA A 124 4.60 -29.53 -5.80
C ALA A 124 5.60 -29.74 -6.94
N GLY A 125 6.74 -30.38 -6.66
CA GLY A 125 7.72 -30.72 -7.70
C GLY A 125 7.18 -31.69 -8.75
N MET A 126 6.42 -32.70 -8.35
CA MET A 126 5.86 -33.71 -9.26
C MET A 126 4.80 -33.15 -10.21
N PHE A 127 3.97 -32.21 -9.74
CA PHE A 127 2.85 -31.63 -10.50
C PHE A 127 3.13 -30.22 -11.04
N GLY A 128 4.34 -29.69 -10.83
CA GLY A 128 4.78 -28.40 -11.38
C GLY A 128 4.19 -27.17 -10.68
N PHE A 129 3.80 -27.28 -9.41
CA PHE A 129 3.37 -26.10 -8.64
C PHE A 129 4.59 -25.24 -8.29
N THR A 130 4.57 -23.98 -8.76
CA THR A 130 5.65 -23.01 -8.57
C THR A 130 5.19 -21.82 -7.74
N ALA A 131 6.13 -21.06 -7.18
CA ALA A 131 5.83 -19.91 -6.36
C ALA A 131 5.14 -18.81 -7.19
N GLU A 132 4.11 -18.21 -6.60
CA GLU A 132 3.39 -17.08 -7.19
C GLU A 132 4.03 -15.76 -6.78
N GLN A 133 3.92 -14.77 -7.67
CA GLN A 133 4.41 -13.42 -7.41
C GLN A 133 3.45 -12.64 -6.52
N PHE A 134 3.99 -11.81 -5.63
CA PHE A 134 3.19 -10.86 -4.86
C PHE A 134 2.75 -9.67 -5.73
N PHE A 135 1.61 -9.07 -5.39
CA PHE A 135 1.19 -7.78 -5.93
C PHE A 135 1.80 -6.68 -5.08
N GLN A 136 3.05 -6.33 -5.37
CA GLN A 136 3.78 -5.30 -4.63
C GLN A 136 4.92 -4.75 -5.48
N THR A 137 5.43 -3.59 -5.10
CA THR A 137 6.67 -3.06 -5.67
C THR A 137 7.88 -3.55 -4.90
N ASP A 138 9.07 -3.48 -5.52
CA ASP A 138 10.33 -3.81 -4.86
C ASP A 138 10.65 -2.91 -3.65
N GLU A 139 10.02 -1.73 -3.56
CA GLU A 139 10.09 -0.84 -2.39
C GLU A 139 9.20 -1.33 -1.24
N ASP A 140 7.99 -1.80 -1.55
CA ASP A 140 7.06 -2.32 -0.55
C ASP A 140 7.63 -3.56 0.17
N GLY A 141 8.29 -4.46 -0.57
CA GLY A 141 8.87 -5.70 -0.03
C GLY A 141 10.10 -5.49 0.88
N ARG A 142 10.74 -4.31 0.84
CA ARG A 142 11.85 -3.96 1.74
C ARG A 142 11.38 -3.42 3.09
N ALA A 143 10.13 -2.97 3.18
CA ALA A 143 9.54 -2.42 4.41
C ALA A 143 8.95 -3.50 5.34
N GLU A 144 8.69 -4.72 4.86
CA GLU A 144 8.28 -5.85 5.71
C GLU A 144 9.49 -6.38 6.51
N VAL A 145 9.51 -5.97 7.77
CA VAL A 145 10.52 -6.15 8.79
C VAL A 145 10.98 -7.61 8.98
N SER A 146 12.30 -7.81 8.96
CA SER A 146 13.00 -9.00 9.47
C SER A 146 12.76 -9.16 10.98
N VAL A 147 11.97 -10.16 11.38
CA VAL A 147 11.84 -10.55 12.80
C VAL A 147 13.05 -11.39 13.18
N ASP A 148 13.96 -10.81 13.96
CA ASP A 148 15.08 -11.51 14.57
C ASP A 148 14.64 -12.13 15.91
N PHE A 149 14.61 -13.47 15.96
CA PHE A 149 14.27 -14.22 17.18
C PHE A 149 15.43 -14.32 18.18
N SER A 150 16.56 -13.65 17.93
CA SER A 150 17.75 -13.67 18.82
C SER A 150 17.58 -12.85 20.11
N ARG A 151 16.38 -12.34 20.42
CA ARG A 151 16.10 -11.68 21.70
C ARG A 151 15.51 -12.70 22.68
N GLU A 152 16.39 -13.28 23.48
CA GLU A 152 16.08 -14.19 24.58
C GLU A 152 15.06 -13.55 25.55
N PRO A 153 14.05 -14.30 26.05
CA PRO A 153 13.07 -13.74 26.97
C PRO A 153 13.77 -13.37 28.28
N ALA A 154 13.68 -12.08 28.66
CA ALA A 154 14.19 -11.59 29.93
C ALA A 154 13.58 -12.40 31.07
N THR A 155 14.42 -13.16 31.77
CA THR A 155 14.05 -13.90 32.97
C THR A 155 13.63 -12.89 34.04
N PRO A 156 12.48 -13.03 34.71
CA PRO A 156 12.15 -12.16 35.83
C PRO A 156 13.13 -12.45 36.98
N ALA A 157 13.97 -11.47 37.29
CA ALA A 157 14.86 -11.50 38.45
C ALA A 157 14.02 -11.63 39.73
N GLY A 158 14.40 -12.59 40.57
CA GLY A 158 13.68 -12.97 41.78
C GLY A 158 13.53 -11.84 42.79
N ASP A 159 12.43 -11.94 43.54
CA ASP A 159 12.14 -11.19 44.76
C ASP A 159 13.33 -11.20 45.72
N ALA A 160 13.95 -10.03 45.91
CA ALA A 160 14.70 -9.71 47.10
C ALA A 160 13.83 -8.77 47.95
N SER A 161 13.15 -9.38 48.92
CA SER A 161 12.34 -8.71 49.92
C SER A 161 13.17 -7.75 50.78
N GLY A 162 12.76 -6.48 50.75
CA GLY A 162 12.58 -5.56 51.89
C GLY A 162 13.56 -5.57 53.07
N GLY A 163 14.17 -4.41 53.31
CA GLY A 163 14.79 -4.08 54.60
C GLY A 163 15.48 -2.71 54.65
N GLY A 164 14.75 -1.61 54.41
CA GLY A 164 15.11 -0.32 55.03
C GLY A 164 14.65 -0.33 56.49
N SER A 165 15.06 0.52 57.43
CA SER A 165 15.93 1.71 57.51
C SER A 165 15.74 2.20 58.95
N ALA A 166 16.78 2.53 59.72
CA ALA A 166 16.64 3.37 60.92
C ALA A 166 18.00 3.84 61.49
N ALA A 167 18.33 5.12 61.29
CA ALA A 167 19.11 5.97 62.19
C ALA A 167 18.84 7.42 61.74
N ASP A 168 17.87 8.10 62.35
CA ASP A 168 17.99 8.86 63.60
C ASP A 168 18.61 10.25 63.36
N GLN A 169 17.79 11.28 63.61
CA GLN A 169 18.14 12.59 64.18
C GLN A 169 16.95 13.56 64.03
N SER A 170 16.27 13.89 65.13
CA SER A 170 16.22 15.29 65.57
C SER A 170 15.90 15.43 67.07
N GLU A 171 16.75 16.24 67.72
CA GLU A 171 16.46 17.13 68.85
C GLU A 171 16.27 16.50 70.25
N THR A 172 16.95 16.97 71.30
CA THR A 172 16.63 18.26 71.94
C THR A 172 17.71 18.68 72.96
N SER A 173 17.90 19.99 73.06
CA SER A 173 18.59 20.84 74.04
C SER A 173 18.83 20.31 75.47
N GLY A 174 20.01 20.67 76.00
CA GLY A 174 20.39 20.60 77.41
C GLY A 174 21.87 20.84 77.62
#